data_AF-A0A7S1BR49-F1
#
_entry.id   AF-A0A7S1BR49-F1
#
_cell.length_a   1.000
_cell.length_b   1.000
_cell.length_c   1.000
_cell.angle_alpha   90.00
_cell.angle_beta   90.00
_cell.angle_gamma   90.00
#
_symmetry.space_group_name_H-M   'P 1'
#
loop_
_entity.id
_entity.type
_entity.pdbx_description
1 polymer ?
#
loop_
_entity_poly.entity_id
_entity_poly.type
_entity_poly.pdbx_seq_one_letter_code
_entity_poly.pdbx_strand_id
1 'polypeptide(L)'
;KFFMLTDDKSGFEIPGMLLPKALHNEGNFVISLGKLVRYMGEVAEEMGVEVYPGFAASEVLYDSDGAVRGVATRDVGLDRHGNPKSTFERGIELRARHTIFAEGCRGSCSEEIIEKFDLRSGKDVQTYGLGVKEVWEVPEEVARPGFVQHTLGWPLQSTALDKTFGGSFLYHMGPNYVLLGMVVGLDYENPYINPYREFQRWKMHPEVAKHLEGGTCVSYGARTLNEGGYHSIPKLTFPGGLLVGCSAGFLNSVKIKGTHTAIKSGMVAAESLHESLSANEQFAIANTEDCEIDPAEPVFEATSYATAMESSWAVAELKEVRNCHASFHFGFLPGLAYSGLSAHLLRGREPWTWKAGRPDAEKTQESADFSPIDYPPPDGVLSFDLLTNLQRSGVYHEDDQPSHLRVKEESAHVPVEESLRKYAGPEQRFCPAGVYEYVPDEEEQEDRGDDEAHALIEGKKKLVINAQNCVHCKCCSIKMPQEYIKWTVPEGGGGPQYPIM
;
A
#
# COMPACT_ATOMS: atom_id res chain seq x y z
N LYS A 1 21.65 9.87 6.92
CA LYS A 1 21.91 11.03 6.05
C LYS A 1 20.62 11.47 5.38
N PHE A 2 20.46 12.75 5.10
CA PHE A 2 19.29 13.28 4.42
C PHE A 2 19.73 14.27 3.35
N PHE A 3 19.32 14.06 2.10
CA PHE A 3 19.71 14.92 0.97
C PHE A 3 18.51 15.64 0.38
N MET A 4 18.73 16.89 -0.04
CA MET A 4 17.86 17.60 -0.96
C MET A 4 18.50 17.54 -2.35
N LEU A 5 17.86 16.87 -3.29
CA LEU A 5 18.30 16.79 -4.68
C LEU A 5 17.66 17.94 -5.46
N THR A 6 18.48 18.77 -6.10
CA THR A 6 18.00 19.95 -6.84
C THR A 6 17.74 19.64 -8.31
N ASP A 7 18.47 18.67 -8.87
CA ASP A 7 18.36 18.22 -10.25
C ASP A 7 18.87 16.77 -10.38
N ASP A 8 19.11 16.32 -11.61
CA ASP A 8 19.58 14.97 -11.94
C ASP A 8 21.03 14.69 -11.54
N LYS A 9 21.80 15.72 -11.16
CA LYS A 9 23.25 15.62 -10.88
C LYS A 9 23.66 16.22 -9.54
N SER A 10 22.87 17.13 -9.00
CA SER A 10 23.23 18.00 -7.88
C SER A 10 22.26 17.84 -6.72
N GLY A 11 22.82 17.90 -5.53
CA GLY A 11 22.07 17.93 -4.28
C GLY A 11 22.98 18.31 -3.12
N PHE A 12 22.38 18.56 -1.96
CA PHE A 12 23.10 18.89 -0.75
C PHE A 12 22.57 18.12 0.45
N GLU A 13 23.47 17.77 1.37
CA GLU A 13 23.11 17.11 2.63
C GLU A 13 22.51 18.15 3.58
N ILE A 14 21.36 17.82 4.17
CA ILE A 14 20.74 18.62 5.23
C ILE A 14 21.44 18.27 6.56
N PRO A 15 22.04 19.25 7.27
CA PRO A 15 22.66 19.01 8.55
C PRO A 15 21.69 18.37 9.55
N GLY A 16 22.12 17.31 10.23
CA GLY A 16 21.25 16.53 11.13
C GLY A 16 20.60 17.36 12.26
N MET A 17 21.23 18.45 12.69
CA MET A 17 20.65 19.36 13.70
C MET A 17 19.36 20.05 13.24
N LEU A 18 19.16 20.20 11.93
CA LEU A 18 17.96 20.81 11.34
C LEU A 18 16.84 19.78 11.12
N LEU A 19 17.14 18.49 11.25
CA LEU A 19 16.16 17.43 11.06
C LEU A 19 15.35 17.21 12.35
N PRO A 20 14.01 17.03 12.27
CA PRO A 20 13.20 16.62 13.42
C PRO A 20 13.67 15.27 13.98
N LYS A 21 13.52 15.08 15.29
CA LYS A 21 13.87 13.83 16.00
C LYS A 21 13.30 12.57 15.35
N ALA A 22 12.15 12.69 14.69
CA ALA A 22 11.53 11.61 13.95
C ALA A 22 12.43 11.00 12.86
N LEU A 23 13.31 11.80 12.24
CA LEU A 23 14.21 11.35 11.16
C LEU A 23 15.57 10.84 11.65
N HIS A 24 15.82 10.95 12.96
CA HIS A 24 17.02 10.40 13.60
C HIS A 24 16.84 8.90 13.83
N ASN A 25 17.86 8.11 13.52
CA ASN A 25 17.76 6.65 13.43
C ASN A 25 18.62 5.89 14.44
N GLU A 26 19.23 6.59 15.40
CA GLU A 26 19.98 6.01 16.50
C GLU A 26 19.11 5.01 17.28
N GLY A 27 19.64 3.80 17.50
CA GLY A 27 18.93 2.71 18.18
C GLY A 27 17.96 1.92 17.30
N ASN A 28 17.78 2.27 16.03
CA ASN A 28 16.99 1.48 15.09
C ASN A 28 17.87 0.48 14.31
N PHE A 29 17.21 -0.47 13.65
CA PHE A 29 17.86 -1.50 12.84
C PHE A 29 17.46 -1.39 11.37
N VAL A 30 18.40 -1.68 10.48
CA VAL A 30 18.11 -1.96 9.07
C VAL A 30 17.87 -3.46 8.94
N ILE A 31 16.68 -3.85 8.49
CA ILE A 31 16.24 -5.26 8.41
C ILE A 31 15.55 -5.54 7.07
N SER A 32 15.44 -6.83 6.72
CA SER A 32 14.40 -7.30 5.81
C SER A 32 13.16 -7.58 6.65
N LEU A 33 12.06 -6.90 6.32
CA LEU A 33 10.80 -7.11 7.03
C LEU A 33 10.23 -8.49 6.71
N GLY A 34 10.41 -9.00 5.48
CA GLY A 34 10.03 -10.36 5.11
C GLY A 34 10.73 -11.43 5.96
N LYS A 35 12.03 -11.27 6.26
CA LYS A 35 12.76 -12.16 7.16
C LYS A 35 12.23 -12.10 8.60
N LEU A 36 11.98 -10.89 9.12
CA LEU A 36 11.44 -10.72 10.47
C LEU A 36 10.04 -11.32 10.61
N VAL A 37 9.15 -11.10 9.63
CA VAL A 37 7.78 -11.63 9.65
C VAL A 37 7.77 -13.16 9.61
N ARG A 38 8.64 -13.79 8.79
CA ARG A 38 8.79 -15.26 8.78
C ARG A 38 9.24 -15.80 10.14
N TYR A 39 10.26 -15.19 10.74
CA TYR A 39 10.70 -15.53 12.09
C TYR A 39 9.60 -15.35 13.14
N MET A 40 8.81 -14.25 13.07
CA MET A 40 7.67 -14.05 13.98
C MET A 40 6.59 -15.12 13.80
N GLY A 41 6.39 -15.63 12.58
CA GLY A 41 5.51 -16.77 12.30
C GLY A 41 5.98 -18.04 13.00
N GLU A 42 7.27 -18.38 12.85
CA GLU A 42 7.90 -19.53 13.53
C GLU A 42 7.71 -19.45 15.05
N VAL A 43 7.98 -18.28 15.66
CA VAL A 43 7.77 -18.06 17.10
C VAL A 43 6.29 -18.20 17.49
N ALA A 44 5.36 -17.74 16.64
CA ALA A 44 3.93 -17.88 16.92
C ALA A 44 3.50 -19.36 16.89
N GLU A 45 3.98 -20.15 15.93
CA GLU A 45 3.73 -21.59 15.85
C GLU A 45 4.30 -22.32 17.07
N GLU A 46 5.51 -21.98 17.52
CA GLU A 46 6.10 -22.51 18.76
C GLU A 46 5.25 -22.20 20.01
N MET A 47 4.49 -21.10 19.99
CA MET A 47 3.56 -20.71 21.04
C MET A 47 2.17 -21.35 20.89
N GLY A 48 1.95 -22.20 19.90
CA GLY A 48 0.70 -22.91 19.66
C GLY A 48 -0.32 -22.14 18.79
N VAL A 49 0.10 -21.08 18.10
CA VAL A 49 -0.75 -20.41 17.11
C VAL A 49 -0.80 -21.25 15.84
N GLU A 50 -2.00 -21.54 15.35
CA GLU A 50 -2.18 -22.17 14.05
C GLU A 50 -2.02 -21.13 12.93
N VAL A 51 -0.94 -21.28 12.14
CA VAL A 51 -0.64 -20.39 11.02
C VAL A 51 -0.98 -21.10 9.70
N TYR A 52 -1.88 -20.50 8.92
CA TYR A 52 -2.34 -21.05 7.64
C TYR A 52 -1.84 -20.19 6.46
N PRO A 53 -0.55 -20.34 6.04
CA PRO A 53 -0.05 -19.64 4.87
C PRO A 53 -0.74 -20.15 3.61
N GLY A 54 -0.92 -19.29 2.61
CA GLY A 54 -1.56 -19.65 1.35
C GLY A 54 -3.10 -19.65 1.40
N PHE A 55 -3.72 -19.28 2.52
CA PHE A 55 -5.18 -19.11 2.61
C PHE A 55 -5.55 -17.63 2.67
N ALA A 56 -6.30 -17.15 1.68
CA ALA A 56 -6.76 -15.77 1.64
C ALA A 56 -8.19 -15.66 2.17
N ALA A 57 -8.41 -14.85 3.21
CA ALA A 57 -9.74 -14.45 3.62
C ALA A 57 -10.40 -13.62 2.52
N SER A 58 -11.54 -14.08 2.00
CA SER A 58 -12.25 -13.44 0.89
C SER A 58 -13.63 -12.90 1.25
N GLU A 59 -14.21 -13.38 2.34
CA GLU A 59 -15.55 -13.02 2.79
C GLU A 59 -15.55 -12.84 4.31
N VAL A 60 -16.26 -11.82 4.79
CA VAL A 60 -16.52 -11.62 6.21
C VAL A 60 -17.84 -12.30 6.57
N LEU A 61 -17.83 -13.12 7.61
CA LEU A 61 -19.02 -13.82 8.09
C LEU A 61 -19.74 -12.96 9.12
N TYR A 62 -21.05 -12.80 8.96
CA TYR A 62 -21.90 -12.04 9.88
C TYR A 62 -23.03 -12.92 10.45
N ASP A 63 -23.47 -12.63 11.67
CA ASP A 63 -24.72 -13.18 12.21
C ASP A 63 -25.95 -12.39 11.77
N SER A 64 -27.14 -12.82 12.22
CA SER A 64 -28.41 -12.19 11.89
C SER A 64 -28.56 -10.75 12.39
N ASP A 65 -27.82 -10.39 13.45
CA ASP A 65 -27.81 -9.03 14.02
C ASP A 65 -26.75 -8.15 13.33
N GLY A 66 -25.99 -8.71 12.38
CA GLY A 66 -24.99 -8.03 11.57
C GLY A 66 -23.62 -7.96 12.22
N ALA A 67 -23.38 -8.65 13.33
CA ALA A 67 -22.09 -8.69 14.02
C ALA A 67 -21.14 -9.70 13.36
N VAL A 68 -19.83 -9.45 13.45
CA VAL A 68 -18.82 -10.31 12.81
C VAL A 68 -18.67 -11.63 13.58
N ARG A 69 -18.65 -12.74 12.83
CA ARG A 69 -18.49 -14.10 13.36
C ARG A 69 -17.29 -14.86 12.79
N GLY A 70 -16.51 -14.23 11.91
CA GLY A 70 -15.36 -14.89 11.30
C GLY A 70 -15.08 -14.40 9.89
N VAL A 71 -14.34 -15.24 9.15
CA VAL A 71 -14.06 -15.06 7.72
C VAL A 71 -14.20 -16.41 7.01
N ALA A 72 -14.47 -16.38 5.70
CA ALA A 72 -14.29 -17.54 4.85
C ALA A 72 -13.10 -17.35 3.91
N THR A 73 -12.37 -18.43 3.66
CA THR A 73 -11.28 -18.44 2.68
C THR A 73 -11.85 -18.46 1.26
N ARG A 74 -11.02 -18.07 0.28
CA ARG A 74 -11.42 -18.12 -1.13
C ARG A 74 -11.58 -19.56 -1.63
N ASP A 75 -12.65 -19.80 -2.40
CA ASP A 75 -12.80 -20.99 -3.25
C ASP A 75 -11.59 -21.15 -4.18
N VAL A 76 -11.22 -22.40 -4.47
CA VAL A 76 -10.14 -22.75 -5.40
C VAL A 76 -10.66 -23.66 -6.51
N GLY A 77 -9.98 -23.66 -7.66
CA GLY A 77 -10.35 -24.51 -8.79
C GLY A 77 -11.53 -23.96 -9.58
N LEU A 78 -11.64 -22.64 -9.70
CA LEU A 78 -12.56 -21.98 -10.63
C LEU A 78 -11.81 -21.63 -11.92
N ASP A 79 -12.47 -21.75 -13.08
CA ASP A 79 -11.91 -21.29 -14.36
C ASP A 79 -11.98 -19.76 -14.50
N ARG A 80 -11.38 -19.19 -15.57
CA ARG A 80 -11.43 -17.74 -15.84
C ARG A 80 -12.84 -17.13 -15.90
N HIS A 81 -13.87 -17.93 -16.18
CA HIS A 81 -15.26 -17.52 -16.29
C HIS A 81 -16.03 -17.71 -14.97
N GLY A 82 -15.39 -18.29 -13.94
CA GLY A 82 -16.00 -18.58 -12.65
C GLY A 82 -16.74 -19.92 -12.60
N ASN A 83 -16.54 -20.81 -13.57
CA ASN A 83 -17.13 -22.14 -13.51
C ASN A 83 -16.25 -23.08 -12.68
N PRO A 84 -16.85 -24.00 -11.90
CA PRO A 84 -16.11 -25.04 -11.17
C PRO A 84 -15.33 -25.96 -12.12
N LYS A 85 -14.03 -26.13 -11.88
CA LYS A 85 -13.20 -27.17 -12.49
C LYS A 85 -13.41 -28.50 -11.78
N SER A 86 -12.81 -29.57 -12.33
CA SER A 86 -12.76 -30.88 -11.65
C SER A 86 -12.03 -30.87 -10.30
N THR A 87 -11.21 -29.85 -10.04
CA THR A 87 -10.46 -29.63 -8.80
C THR A 87 -11.11 -28.57 -7.90
N PHE A 88 -12.39 -28.23 -8.12
CA PHE A 88 -13.07 -27.22 -7.34
C PHE A 88 -13.19 -27.64 -5.88
N GLU A 89 -12.76 -26.77 -4.98
CA GLU A 89 -12.97 -26.90 -3.55
C GLU A 89 -13.50 -25.58 -2.99
N ARG A 90 -14.54 -25.68 -2.16
CA ARG A 90 -15.08 -24.51 -1.46
C ARG A 90 -14.11 -24.03 -0.40
N GLY A 91 -14.11 -22.73 -0.19
CA GLY A 91 -13.47 -22.08 0.93
C GLY A 91 -13.95 -22.61 2.28
N ILE A 92 -13.10 -22.47 3.28
CA ILE A 92 -13.34 -22.89 4.65
C ILE A 92 -13.82 -21.70 5.46
N GLU A 93 -14.89 -21.88 6.22
CA GLU A 93 -15.33 -20.91 7.22
C GLU A 93 -14.48 -21.03 8.49
N LEU A 94 -13.86 -19.93 8.91
CA LEU A 94 -13.15 -19.80 10.16
C LEU A 94 -13.97 -18.91 11.09
N ARG A 95 -14.71 -19.54 12.01
CA ARG A 95 -15.58 -18.86 12.96
C ARG A 95 -14.82 -18.49 14.23
N ALA A 96 -14.95 -17.25 14.68
CA ALA A 96 -14.24 -16.70 15.82
C ALA A 96 -15.17 -15.82 16.66
N ARG A 97 -14.94 -15.77 17.99
CA ARG A 97 -15.60 -14.79 18.87
C ARG A 97 -15.22 -13.37 18.51
N HIS A 98 -13.96 -13.20 18.14
CA HIS A 98 -13.39 -11.95 17.70
C HIS A 98 -12.47 -12.21 16.51
N THR A 99 -12.68 -11.45 15.44
CA THR A 99 -11.81 -11.47 14.27
C THR A 99 -10.95 -10.20 14.26
N ILE A 100 -9.63 -10.37 14.20
CA ILE A 100 -8.67 -9.26 14.10
C ILE A 100 -8.31 -9.06 12.63
N PHE A 101 -8.65 -7.89 12.09
CA PHE A 101 -8.36 -7.55 10.70
C PHE A 101 -7.02 -6.83 10.60
N ALA A 102 -6.02 -7.55 10.07
CA ALA A 102 -4.63 -7.15 9.98
C ALA A 102 -4.06 -7.23 8.54
N GLU A 103 -4.92 -7.12 7.51
CA GLU A 103 -4.54 -7.21 6.09
C GLU A 103 -3.53 -6.13 5.62
N GLY A 104 -3.32 -5.09 6.43
CA GLY A 104 -2.43 -3.99 6.15
C GLY A 104 -3.09 -2.91 5.29
N CYS A 105 -2.27 -2.14 4.58
CA CYS A 105 -2.74 -0.98 3.82
C CYS A 105 -3.78 -1.40 2.76
N ARG A 106 -4.99 -0.81 2.84
CA ARG A 106 -6.12 -1.03 1.93
C ARG A 106 -6.53 -2.53 1.85
N GLY A 107 -6.76 -3.14 3.02
CA GLY A 107 -7.23 -4.52 3.17
C GLY A 107 -8.63 -4.72 2.59
N SER A 108 -8.90 -5.85 1.95
CA SER A 108 -10.18 -6.07 1.25
C SER A 108 -11.33 -6.25 2.22
N CYS A 109 -11.18 -7.14 3.20
CA CYS A 109 -12.19 -7.33 4.24
C CYS A 109 -12.26 -6.12 5.18
N SER A 110 -11.11 -5.47 5.44
CA SER A 110 -10.99 -4.28 6.27
C SER A 110 -11.80 -3.11 5.68
N GLU A 111 -11.71 -2.86 4.37
CA GLU A 111 -12.49 -1.80 3.73
C GLU A 111 -14.00 -2.13 3.71
N GLU A 112 -14.38 -3.39 3.49
CA GLU A 112 -15.78 -3.83 3.59
C GLU A 112 -16.37 -3.55 4.98
N ILE A 113 -15.62 -3.87 6.04
CA ILE A 113 -16.01 -3.63 7.43
C ILE A 113 -16.08 -2.15 7.75
N ILE A 114 -15.10 -1.37 7.27
CA ILE A 114 -15.07 0.07 7.45
C ILE A 114 -16.34 0.70 6.85
N GLU A 115 -16.75 0.24 5.67
CA GLU A 115 -17.98 0.69 5.01
C GLU A 115 -19.23 0.23 5.77
N LYS A 116 -19.36 -1.08 6.03
CA LYS A 116 -20.55 -1.68 6.66
C LYS A 116 -20.91 -1.02 8.01
N PHE A 117 -19.91 -0.73 8.83
CA PHE A 117 -20.11 -0.18 10.17
C PHE A 117 -19.89 1.35 10.25
N ASP A 118 -19.76 2.04 9.11
CA ASP A 118 -19.46 3.49 9.03
C ASP A 118 -18.30 3.91 9.95
N LEU A 119 -17.20 3.13 9.94
CA LEU A 119 -16.09 3.34 10.90
C LEU A 119 -15.33 4.64 10.62
N ARG A 120 -15.56 5.29 9.47
CA ARG A 120 -14.96 6.58 9.12
C ARG A 120 -15.83 7.78 9.46
N SER A 121 -16.99 7.59 10.09
CA SER A 121 -17.85 8.69 10.54
C SER A 121 -17.07 9.73 11.35
N GLY A 122 -17.09 10.99 10.90
CA GLY A 122 -16.38 12.10 11.55
C GLY A 122 -14.85 12.06 11.47
N LYS A 123 -14.27 11.14 10.69
CA LYS A 123 -12.83 11.05 10.43
C LYS A 123 -12.47 11.74 9.11
N ASP A 124 -11.19 12.03 8.92
CA ASP A 124 -10.70 12.47 7.62
C ASP A 124 -10.52 11.27 6.68
N VAL A 125 -10.47 11.53 5.37
CA VAL A 125 -10.16 10.50 4.39
C VAL A 125 -8.74 9.99 4.61
N GLN A 126 -8.50 8.70 4.36
CA GLN A 126 -7.14 8.19 4.32
C GLN A 126 -6.47 8.63 3.03
N THR A 127 -5.24 9.12 3.14
CA THR A 127 -4.34 9.32 1.99
C THR A 127 -3.28 8.23 1.99
N TYR A 128 -2.69 8.00 0.84
CA TYR A 128 -1.78 6.88 0.63
C TYR A 128 -0.62 7.27 -0.27
N GLY A 129 0.49 6.57 -0.13
CA GLY A 129 1.61 6.60 -1.06
C GLY A 129 1.83 5.23 -1.71
N LEU A 130 2.43 5.21 -2.89
CA LEU A 130 2.96 3.99 -3.50
C LEU A 130 4.46 3.92 -3.28
N GLY A 131 4.90 2.90 -2.55
CA GLY A 131 6.30 2.53 -2.42
C GLY A 131 6.70 1.54 -3.51
N VAL A 132 7.74 1.87 -4.28
CA VAL A 132 8.45 0.96 -5.19
C VAL A 132 9.82 0.68 -4.60
N LYS A 133 10.22 -0.58 -4.56
CA LYS A 133 11.45 -1.03 -3.89
C LYS A 133 12.22 -2.04 -4.74
N GLU A 134 13.53 -1.94 -4.67
CA GLU A 134 14.47 -2.98 -5.09
C GLU A 134 15.38 -3.39 -3.92
N VAL A 135 15.94 -4.60 -4.03
CA VAL A 135 17.07 -5.04 -3.21
C VAL A 135 18.21 -5.38 -4.13
N TRP A 136 19.38 -4.83 -3.82
CA TRP A 136 20.60 -5.02 -4.58
C TRP A 136 21.62 -5.74 -3.74
N GLU A 137 22.30 -6.70 -4.35
CA GLU A 137 23.54 -7.24 -3.82
C GLU A 137 24.71 -6.45 -4.41
N VAL A 138 25.60 -5.93 -3.56
CA VAL A 138 26.73 -5.09 -3.98
C VAL A 138 28.07 -5.72 -3.58
N PRO A 139 29.18 -5.32 -4.22
CA PRO A 139 30.51 -5.72 -3.77
C PRO A 139 30.81 -5.28 -2.33
N GLU A 140 31.68 -6.03 -1.64
CA GLU A 140 32.04 -5.76 -0.23
C GLU A 140 32.62 -4.35 -0.05
N GLU A 141 33.39 -3.86 -1.03
CA GLU A 141 33.97 -2.53 -1.04
C GLU A 141 32.94 -1.39 -1.13
N VAL A 142 31.73 -1.67 -1.62
CA VAL A 142 30.61 -0.71 -1.70
C VAL A 142 29.72 -0.80 -0.46
N ALA A 143 29.66 -1.99 0.17
CA ALA A 143 28.81 -2.25 1.32
C ALA A 143 29.17 -1.39 2.54
N ARG A 144 28.15 -0.80 3.16
CA ARG A 144 28.27 0.02 4.38
C ARG A 144 27.19 -0.32 5.40
N PRO A 145 27.16 -1.53 5.98
CA PRO A 145 26.08 -1.97 6.86
C PRO A 145 25.70 -0.95 7.93
N GLY A 146 24.40 -0.66 8.04
CA GLY A 146 23.86 0.36 8.95
C GLY A 146 23.79 1.77 8.37
N PHE A 147 24.33 2.00 7.16
CA PHE A 147 24.16 3.28 6.47
C PHE A 147 22.70 3.47 6.05
N VAL A 148 22.17 4.66 6.34
CA VAL A 148 20.79 5.08 6.02
C VAL A 148 20.83 6.43 5.32
N GLN A 149 20.19 6.53 4.17
CA GLN A 149 20.01 7.74 3.40
C GLN A 149 18.56 7.91 2.97
N HIS A 150 18.06 9.14 3.09
CA HIS A 150 16.78 9.59 2.53
C HIS A 150 17.02 10.77 1.59
N THR A 151 16.21 10.90 0.55
CA THR A 151 16.25 12.08 -0.32
C THR A 151 14.86 12.67 -0.58
N LEU A 152 14.80 13.99 -0.71
CA LEU A 152 13.65 14.76 -1.22
C LEU A 152 14.09 15.62 -2.42
N GLY A 153 13.12 16.21 -3.13
CA GLY A 153 13.36 17.05 -4.30
C GLY A 153 13.30 16.25 -5.59
N TRP A 154 14.31 16.40 -6.44
CA TRP A 154 14.38 15.67 -7.69
C TRP A 154 14.33 14.14 -7.43
N PRO A 155 13.55 13.37 -8.21
CA PRO A 155 12.85 13.78 -9.43
C PRO A 155 11.38 14.19 -9.26
N LEU A 156 10.82 14.08 -8.05
CA LEU A 156 9.39 14.30 -7.81
C LEU A 156 9.03 15.78 -7.71
N GLN A 157 9.92 16.59 -7.13
CA GLN A 157 9.75 18.02 -6.99
C GLN A 157 10.91 18.76 -7.68
N SER A 158 10.59 19.48 -8.75
CA SER A 158 11.52 20.32 -9.53
C SER A 158 11.30 21.82 -9.26
N THR A 159 10.15 22.20 -8.69
CA THR A 159 9.84 23.58 -8.30
C THR A 159 9.41 23.69 -6.83
N ALA A 160 9.50 24.90 -6.27
CA ALA A 160 9.12 25.16 -4.88
C ALA A 160 7.61 24.95 -4.60
N LEU A 161 6.76 24.95 -5.63
CA LEU A 161 5.32 24.85 -5.52
C LEU A 161 4.76 23.51 -6.02
N ASP A 162 5.62 22.58 -6.45
CA ASP A 162 5.19 21.24 -6.83
C ASP A 162 4.51 20.58 -5.63
N LYS A 163 3.38 19.91 -5.88
CA LYS A 163 2.57 19.29 -4.83
C LYS A 163 2.73 17.78 -4.75
N THR A 164 3.48 17.17 -5.66
CA THR A 164 3.76 15.74 -5.61
C THR A 164 4.47 15.42 -4.30
N PHE A 165 3.78 14.83 -3.34
CA PHE A 165 4.40 14.36 -2.11
C PHE A 165 5.22 13.10 -2.39
N GLY A 166 6.34 12.92 -1.70
CA GLY A 166 7.15 11.72 -1.86
C GLY A 166 8.65 11.98 -1.69
N GLY A 167 9.41 10.89 -1.72
CA GLY A 167 10.84 10.89 -1.50
C GLY A 167 11.42 9.50 -1.65
N SER A 168 12.72 9.37 -1.42
CA SER A 168 13.43 8.10 -1.54
C SER A 168 14.02 7.62 -0.22
N PHE A 169 14.33 6.33 -0.19
CA PHE A 169 15.13 5.70 0.85
C PHE A 169 16.20 4.80 0.26
N LEU A 170 17.34 4.69 0.96
CA LEU A 170 18.45 3.81 0.64
C LEU A 170 19.13 3.35 1.93
N TYR A 171 19.11 2.05 2.19
CA TYR A 171 19.62 1.44 3.42
C TYR A 171 20.60 0.31 3.09
N HIS A 172 21.77 0.33 3.71
CA HIS A 172 22.74 -0.77 3.61
C HIS A 172 22.46 -1.77 4.73
N MET A 173 22.08 -2.99 4.34
CA MET A 173 21.82 -4.12 5.22
C MET A 173 22.95 -5.15 5.10
N GLY A 174 23.41 -5.66 6.24
CA GLY A 174 24.50 -6.65 6.26
C GLY A 174 24.12 -8.00 5.64
N PRO A 175 25.07 -8.72 5.02
CA PRO A 175 26.46 -8.30 4.83
C PRO A 175 26.65 -7.29 3.69
N ASN A 176 25.98 -7.46 2.55
CA ASN A 176 26.26 -6.70 1.31
C ASN A 176 24.99 -6.35 0.51
N TYR A 177 23.88 -6.07 1.19
CA TYR A 177 22.62 -5.68 0.52
C TYR A 177 22.37 -4.16 0.61
N VAL A 178 21.84 -3.58 -0.46
CA VAL A 178 21.28 -2.23 -0.48
C VAL A 178 19.79 -2.31 -0.77
N LEU A 179 18.98 -1.91 0.22
CA LEU A 179 17.53 -1.81 0.12
C LEU A 179 17.21 -0.37 -0.24
N LEU A 180 16.66 -0.13 -1.42
CA LEU A 180 16.34 1.22 -1.86
C LEU A 180 14.99 1.27 -2.56
N GLY A 181 14.38 2.45 -2.52
CA GLY A 181 13.07 2.65 -3.09
C GLY A 181 12.64 4.10 -3.10
N MET A 182 11.48 4.33 -3.69
CA MET A 182 10.83 5.62 -3.74
C MET A 182 9.38 5.47 -3.32
N VAL A 183 8.91 6.46 -2.56
CA VAL A 183 7.51 6.65 -2.23
C VAL A 183 7.00 7.84 -3.01
N VAL A 184 5.86 7.66 -3.69
CA VAL A 184 5.12 8.73 -4.35
C VAL A 184 3.71 8.79 -3.74
N GLY A 185 3.36 9.91 -3.13
CA GLY A 185 2.01 10.16 -2.60
C GLY A 185 0.99 10.05 -3.72
N LEU A 186 -0.04 9.22 -3.55
CA LEU A 186 -1.07 8.96 -4.56
C LEU A 186 -2.01 10.16 -4.74
N ASP A 187 -1.79 11.24 -4.00
CA ASP A 187 -2.49 12.51 -4.15
C ASP A 187 -1.94 13.41 -5.26
N TYR A 188 -0.95 12.97 -6.02
CA TYR A 188 -0.40 13.74 -7.14
C TYR A 188 -1.48 14.10 -8.19
N GLU A 189 -1.41 15.33 -8.69
CA GLU A 189 -2.40 15.88 -9.63
C GLU A 189 -2.14 15.44 -11.08
N ASN A 190 -0.86 15.33 -11.48
CA ASN A 190 -0.45 15.07 -12.86
C ASN A 190 -0.63 13.59 -13.28
N PRO A 191 -1.51 13.26 -14.23
CA PRO A 191 -1.79 11.88 -14.64
C PRO A 191 -0.66 11.21 -15.44
N TYR A 192 0.37 11.97 -15.84
CA TYR A 192 1.54 11.45 -16.55
C TYR A 192 2.65 10.93 -15.64
N ILE A 193 2.56 11.15 -14.33
CA ILE A 193 3.53 10.61 -13.37
C ILE A 193 3.50 9.08 -13.41
N ASN A 194 4.69 8.49 -13.55
CA ASN A 194 4.91 7.06 -13.45
C ASN A 194 5.87 6.78 -12.28
N PRO A 195 5.37 6.39 -11.09
CA PRO A 195 6.19 6.16 -9.90
C PRO A 195 7.33 5.17 -10.11
N TYR A 196 7.14 4.15 -10.95
CA TYR A 196 8.20 3.22 -11.30
C TYR A 196 9.31 3.91 -12.10
N ARG A 197 8.96 4.69 -13.13
CA ARG A 197 9.95 5.42 -13.95
C ARG A 197 10.65 6.53 -13.16
N GLU A 198 9.94 7.19 -12.23
CA GLU A 198 10.53 8.14 -11.25
C GLU A 198 11.62 7.47 -10.42
N PHE A 199 11.32 6.30 -9.85
CA PHE A 199 12.28 5.50 -9.12
C PHE A 199 13.47 5.06 -9.98
N GLN A 200 13.22 4.58 -11.21
CA GLN A 200 14.30 4.14 -12.11
C GLN A 200 15.24 5.31 -12.48
N ARG A 201 14.72 6.50 -12.80
CA ARG A 201 15.57 7.67 -13.11
C ARG A 201 16.31 8.19 -11.88
N TRP A 202 15.69 8.12 -10.70
CA TRP A 202 16.34 8.53 -9.45
C TRP A 202 17.62 7.75 -9.15
N LYS A 203 17.65 6.44 -9.45
CA LYS A 203 18.84 5.61 -9.28
C LYS A 203 20.05 6.10 -10.10
N MET A 204 19.83 6.86 -11.16
CA MET A 204 20.89 7.42 -12.00
C MET A 204 21.58 8.63 -11.36
N HIS A 205 21.00 9.22 -10.30
CA HIS A 205 21.60 10.36 -9.63
C HIS A 205 22.95 9.96 -8.97
N PRO A 206 24.03 10.75 -9.07
CA PRO A 206 25.35 10.39 -8.55
C PRO A 206 25.37 10.03 -7.05
N GLU A 207 24.57 10.72 -6.23
CA GLU A 207 24.41 10.41 -4.79
C GLU A 207 23.74 9.06 -4.49
N VAL A 208 23.18 8.40 -5.51
CA VAL A 208 22.51 7.10 -5.43
C VAL A 208 23.32 6.04 -6.15
N ALA A 209 23.69 6.29 -7.41
CA ALA A 209 24.40 5.35 -8.29
C ALA A 209 25.67 4.76 -7.65
N LYS A 210 26.44 5.59 -6.92
CA LYS A 210 27.65 5.16 -6.21
C LYS A 210 27.44 4.06 -5.16
N HIS A 211 26.20 3.85 -4.70
CA HIS A 211 25.85 2.80 -3.75
C HIS A 211 25.47 1.48 -4.44
N LEU A 212 25.34 1.48 -5.76
CA LEU A 212 24.93 0.33 -6.58
C LEU A 212 26.02 -0.10 -7.56
N GLU A 213 27.17 0.57 -7.54
CA GLU A 213 28.28 0.32 -8.46
C GLU A 213 28.75 -1.14 -8.39
N GLY A 214 28.80 -1.81 -9.54
CA GLY A 214 29.14 -3.23 -9.63
C GLY A 214 28.10 -4.18 -9.01
N GLY A 215 26.96 -3.66 -8.53
CA GLY A 215 25.91 -4.46 -7.90
C GLY A 215 24.95 -5.12 -8.89
N THR A 216 24.15 -6.03 -8.38
CA THR A 216 23.08 -6.71 -9.11
C THR A 216 21.75 -6.54 -8.37
N CYS A 217 20.71 -6.13 -9.09
CA CYS A 217 19.34 -6.13 -8.55
C CYS A 217 18.83 -7.56 -8.42
N VAL A 218 18.52 -7.98 -7.19
CA VAL A 218 18.12 -9.36 -6.86
C VAL A 218 16.64 -9.49 -6.51
N SER A 219 15.95 -8.39 -6.20
CA SER A 219 14.53 -8.40 -5.85
C SER A 219 13.86 -7.09 -6.24
N TYR A 220 12.60 -7.16 -6.65
CA TYR A 220 11.74 -6.01 -6.93
C TYR A 220 10.37 -6.20 -6.29
N GLY A 221 9.72 -5.11 -5.91
CA GLY A 221 8.31 -5.14 -5.53
C GLY A 221 7.76 -3.76 -5.19
N ALA A 222 6.46 -3.72 -4.93
CA ALA A 222 5.77 -2.49 -4.62
C ALA A 222 4.61 -2.72 -3.64
N ARG A 223 4.33 -1.73 -2.80
CA ARG A 223 3.20 -1.74 -1.87
C ARG A 223 2.75 -0.33 -1.56
N THR A 224 1.45 -0.14 -1.42
CA THR A 224 0.91 1.12 -0.89
C THR A 224 1.11 1.21 0.62
N LEU A 225 1.19 2.44 1.11
CA LEU A 225 1.32 2.76 2.52
C LEU A 225 0.37 3.89 2.90
N ASN A 226 -0.06 3.97 4.16
CA ASN A 226 -0.94 5.02 4.66
C ASN A 226 -0.16 6.31 4.91
N GLU A 227 -0.74 7.46 4.58
CA GLU A 227 -0.13 8.79 4.75
C GLU A 227 -1.05 9.81 5.42
N GLY A 228 -2.33 9.50 5.61
CA GLY A 228 -3.31 10.38 6.26
C GLY A 228 -3.11 10.55 7.76
N GLY A 229 -2.36 9.63 8.38
CA GLY A 229 -1.92 9.74 9.77
C GLY A 229 -3.07 9.72 10.78
N TYR A 230 -2.88 10.41 11.90
CA TYR A 230 -3.78 10.34 13.06
C TYR A 230 -5.25 10.68 12.74
N HIS A 231 -5.50 11.64 11.85
CA HIS A 231 -6.85 12.12 11.55
C HIS A 231 -7.68 11.13 10.71
N SER A 232 -7.01 10.22 10.02
CA SER A 232 -7.62 9.23 9.14
C SER A 232 -7.82 7.86 9.79
N ILE A 233 -7.43 7.71 11.07
CA ILE A 233 -7.65 6.48 11.84
C ILE A 233 -9.16 6.30 12.07
N PRO A 234 -9.76 5.20 11.60
CA PRO A 234 -11.19 4.93 11.77
C PRO A 234 -11.52 4.58 13.22
N LYS A 235 -12.80 4.40 13.54
CA LYS A 235 -13.20 3.65 14.73
C LYS A 235 -12.56 2.26 14.64
N LEU A 236 -11.91 1.82 15.71
CA LEU A 236 -11.07 0.62 15.71
C LEU A 236 -11.81 -0.67 16.04
N THR A 237 -13.01 -0.57 16.59
CA THR A 237 -13.77 -1.70 17.14
C THR A 237 -15.20 -1.70 16.60
N PHE A 238 -15.75 -2.90 16.51
CA PHE A 238 -17.12 -3.18 16.09
C PHE A 238 -17.56 -4.52 16.71
N PRO A 239 -18.85 -4.85 16.70
CA PRO A 239 -19.32 -6.12 17.26
C PRO A 239 -18.61 -7.32 16.60
N GLY A 240 -17.86 -8.08 17.41
CA GLY A 240 -17.17 -9.29 16.97
C GLY A 240 -15.81 -9.09 16.29
N GLY A 241 -15.23 -7.88 16.31
CA GLY A 241 -13.90 -7.68 15.74
C GLY A 241 -13.26 -6.32 15.93
N LEU A 242 -12.04 -6.20 15.42
CA LEU A 242 -11.22 -4.99 15.53
C LEU A 242 -10.24 -4.82 14.36
N LEU A 243 -9.81 -3.57 14.12
CA LEU A 243 -8.78 -3.19 13.14
C LEU A 243 -7.43 -2.94 13.84
N VAL A 244 -6.34 -3.48 13.27
CA VAL A 244 -4.96 -3.23 13.74
C VAL A 244 -4.06 -2.77 12.60
N GLY A 245 -2.84 -2.35 12.95
CA GLY A 245 -1.76 -2.09 12.01
C GLY A 245 -2.09 -1.06 10.92
N CYS A 246 -1.63 -1.33 9.71
CA CYS A 246 -1.87 -0.46 8.56
C CYS A 246 -3.29 -0.60 7.98
N SER A 247 -4.08 -1.60 8.39
CA SER A 247 -5.53 -1.63 8.11
C SER A 247 -6.23 -0.46 8.81
N ALA A 248 -5.88 -0.21 10.07
CA ALA A 248 -6.32 0.98 10.81
C ALA A 248 -5.58 2.28 10.41
N GLY A 249 -4.40 2.16 9.81
CA GLY A 249 -3.61 3.30 9.33
C GLY A 249 -2.61 3.87 10.33
N PHE A 250 -2.04 3.04 11.22
CA PHE A 250 -1.04 3.46 12.21
C PHE A 250 0.36 3.69 11.60
N LEU A 251 0.50 4.44 10.51
CA LEU A 251 1.80 4.76 9.91
C LEU A 251 2.23 6.19 10.24
N ASN A 252 3.47 6.35 10.70
CA ASN A 252 4.10 7.67 10.82
C ASN A 252 4.80 8.03 9.50
N SER A 253 4.16 8.89 8.70
CA SER A 253 4.62 9.24 7.35
C SER A 253 5.93 10.03 7.36
N VAL A 254 6.15 10.89 8.37
CA VAL A 254 7.42 11.64 8.52
C VAL A 254 8.58 10.69 8.80
N LYS A 255 8.38 9.67 9.64
CA LYS A 255 9.41 8.65 9.89
C LYS A 255 9.59 7.66 8.75
N ILE A 256 8.58 7.54 7.88
CA ILE A 256 8.42 6.44 6.92
C ILE A 256 8.42 5.09 7.67
N LYS A 257 7.74 5.04 8.83
CA LYS A 257 7.69 3.86 9.71
C LYS A 257 6.27 3.59 10.18
N GLY A 258 5.78 2.39 9.92
CA GLY A 258 4.51 1.88 10.45
C GLY A 258 4.62 0.52 11.15
N THR A 259 5.79 -0.14 11.08
CA THR A 259 5.96 -1.49 11.63
C THR A 259 5.89 -1.52 13.15
N HIS A 260 6.58 -0.61 13.84
CA HIS A 260 6.63 -0.56 15.31
C HIS A 260 5.27 -0.21 15.91
N THR A 261 4.55 0.74 15.30
CA THR A 261 3.18 1.10 15.67
C THR A 261 2.17 0.01 15.33
N ALA A 262 2.35 -0.71 14.22
CA ALA A 262 1.52 -1.87 13.90
C ALA A 262 1.70 -3.02 14.91
N ILE A 263 2.96 -3.36 15.26
CA ILE A 263 3.26 -4.34 16.32
C ILE A 263 2.61 -3.90 17.63
N LYS A 264 2.77 -2.62 18.03
CA LYS A 264 2.14 -2.12 19.25
C LYS A 264 0.62 -2.24 19.22
N SER A 265 -0.03 -1.94 18.10
CA SER A 265 -1.49 -2.09 17.98
C SER A 265 -1.93 -3.55 18.14
N GLY A 266 -1.18 -4.50 17.60
CA GLY A 266 -1.44 -5.94 17.80
C GLY A 266 -1.28 -6.36 19.26
N MET A 267 -0.23 -5.88 19.95
CA MET A 267 -0.03 -6.14 21.38
C MET A 267 -1.19 -5.60 22.23
N VAL A 268 -1.59 -4.34 22.01
CA VAL A 268 -2.69 -3.72 22.78
C VAL A 268 -4.03 -4.40 22.49
N ALA A 269 -4.28 -4.81 21.24
CA ALA A 269 -5.46 -5.57 20.88
C ALA A 269 -5.49 -6.93 21.61
N ALA A 270 -4.38 -7.66 21.62
CA ALA A 270 -4.28 -8.95 22.32
C ALA A 270 -4.51 -8.81 23.83
N GLU A 271 -3.86 -7.82 24.47
CA GLU A 271 -4.03 -7.51 25.89
C GLU A 271 -5.51 -7.19 26.22
N SER A 272 -6.15 -6.32 25.42
CA SER A 272 -7.53 -5.88 25.63
C SER A 272 -8.55 -7.00 25.42
N LEU A 273 -8.33 -7.84 24.40
CA LEU A 273 -9.18 -9.01 24.14
C LEU A 273 -9.02 -10.07 25.20
N HIS A 274 -7.79 -10.36 25.63
CA HIS A 274 -7.56 -11.34 26.68
C HIS A 274 -8.25 -10.94 27.99
N GLU A 275 -8.14 -9.67 28.39
CA GLU A 275 -8.85 -9.15 29.56
C GLU A 275 -10.37 -9.26 29.40
N SER A 276 -10.92 -8.84 28.26
CA SER A 276 -12.37 -8.86 28.01
C SER A 276 -12.94 -10.28 27.95
N LEU A 277 -12.21 -11.22 27.36
CA LEU A 277 -12.62 -12.62 27.26
C LEU A 277 -12.49 -13.35 28.60
N SER A 278 -11.49 -13.01 29.42
CA SER A 278 -11.26 -13.66 30.72
C SER A 278 -12.16 -13.12 31.83
N ALA A 279 -12.56 -11.85 31.76
CA ALA A 279 -13.41 -11.22 32.78
C ALA A 279 -14.88 -11.66 32.70
N ASN A 280 -15.32 -12.13 31.53
CA ASN A 280 -16.68 -12.55 31.30
C ASN A 280 -16.80 -14.07 31.42
N GLU A 281 -17.08 -14.56 32.64
CA GLU A 281 -17.37 -15.98 32.92
C GLU A 281 -18.56 -16.55 32.11
N GLN A 282 -19.31 -15.69 31.40
CA GLN A 282 -20.41 -16.05 30.50
C GLN A 282 -19.95 -16.60 29.14
N PHE A 283 -18.70 -16.37 28.74
CA PHE A 283 -18.18 -16.91 27.50
C PHE A 283 -17.64 -18.32 27.75
N ALA A 284 -18.53 -19.32 27.71
CA ALA A 284 -18.20 -20.73 27.92
C ALA A 284 -16.94 -21.08 27.13
N ILE A 285 -15.82 -21.47 27.75
CA ILE A 285 -14.62 -21.93 27.03
C ILE A 285 -15.10 -22.94 25.97
N ALA A 286 -14.74 -22.74 24.69
CA ALA A 286 -15.17 -23.64 23.62
C ALA A 286 -15.01 -25.08 24.10
N ASN A 287 -16.07 -25.88 24.03
CA ASN A 287 -15.99 -27.27 24.47
C ASN A 287 -14.85 -27.93 23.67
N THR A 288 -13.84 -28.39 24.40
CA THR A 288 -12.56 -28.85 23.83
C THR A 288 -12.69 -30.07 22.93
N GLU A 289 -13.88 -30.70 22.88
CA GLU A 289 -14.13 -31.86 22.03
C GLU A 289 -14.42 -31.48 20.57
N ASP A 290 -15.07 -30.33 20.30
CA ASP A 290 -15.53 -29.98 18.94
C ASP A 290 -14.99 -28.63 18.41
N CYS A 291 -14.39 -27.78 19.26
CA CYS A 291 -13.90 -26.45 18.87
C CYS A 291 -14.97 -25.53 18.20
N GLU A 292 -16.26 -25.84 18.35
CA GLU A 292 -17.35 -25.05 17.79
C GLU A 292 -17.74 -23.88 18.71
N ILE A 293 -17.95 -22.71 18.11
CA ILE A 293 -18.52 -21.54 18.80
C ILE A 293 -20.03 -21.76 18.90
N ASP A 294 -20.58 -21.69 20.11
CA ASP A 294 -22.02 -21.70 20.32
C ASP A 294 -22.65 -20.50 19.59
N PRO A 295 -23.53 -20.71 18.59
CA PRO A 295 -24.21 -19.62 17.90
C PRO A 295 -25.06 -18.74 18.83
N ALA A 296 -25.46 -19.25 20.00
CA ALA A 296 -26.17 -18.51 21.03
C ALA A 296 -25.26 -17.63 21.90
N GLU A 297 -23.93 -17.75 21.79
CA GLU A 297 -22.98 -16.94 22.54
C GLU A 297 -23.13 -15.46 22.15
N PRO A 298 -23.33 -14.53 23.11
CA PRO A 298 -23.54 -13.13 22.81
C PRO A 298 -22.29 -12.49 22.21
N VAL A 299 -22.47 -11.69 21.15
CA VAL A 299 -21.39 -10.87 20.61
C VAL A 299 -21.18 -9.63 21.46
N PHE A 300 -19.93 -9.23 21.64
CA PHE A 300 -19.58 -7.97 22.25
C PHE A 300 -18.60 -7.17 21.37
N GLU A 301 -18.52 -5.87 21.63
CA GLU A 301 -17.52 -4.98 21.04
C GLU A 301 -16.42 -4.69 22.08
N ALA A 302 -15.16 -5.04 21.77
CA ALA A 302 -14.00 -4.83 22.64
C ALA A 302 -13.52 -3.37 22.72
N THR A 303 -14.40 -2.45 23.15
CA THR A 303 -14.14 -0.99 23.22
C THR A 303 -12.94 -0.58 24.10
N SER A 304 -12.50 -1.45 25.01
CA SER A 304 -11.28 -1.27 25.81
C SER A 304 -10.04 -1.08 24.93
N TYR A 305 -9.96 -1.78 23.78
CA TYR A 305 -8.88 -1.64 22.81
C TYR A 305 -8.74 -0.20 22.30
N ALA A 306 -9.86 0.45 21.94
CA ALA A 306 -9.83 1.83 21.46
C ALA A 306 -9.28 2.79 22.52
N THR A 307 -9.68 2.61 23.78
CA THR A 307 -9.24 3.45 24.90
C THR A 307 -7.76 3.23 25.22
N ALA A 308 -7.32 1.97 25.24
CA ALA A 308 -5.94 1.59 25.47
C ALA A 308 -5.01 2.08 24.36
N MET A 309 -5.46 2.03 23.10
CA MET A 309 -4.71 2.56 21.96
C MET A 309 -4.57 4.07 22.02
N GLU A 310 -5.65 4.81 22.33
CA GLU A 310 -5.61 6.27 22.46
C GLU A 310 -4.61 6.74 23.53
N SER A 311 -4.40 5.90 24.56
CA SER A 311 -3.45 6.14 25.65
C SER A 311 -2.03 5.64 25.34
N SER A 312 -1.82 4.96 24.22
CA SER A 312 -0.53 4.36 23.87
C SER A 312 0.46 5.37 23.30
N TRP A 313 1.75 5.05 23.39
CA TRP A 313 2.80 5.84 22.76
C TRP A 313 2.67 5.89 21.24
N ALA A 314 2.02 4.89 20.62
CA ALA A 314 1.83 4.84 19.17
C ALA A 314 0.91 5.98 18.69
N VAL A 315 -0.21 6.22 19.38
CA VAL A 315 -1.10 7.35 19.07
C VAL A 315 -0.46 8.69 19.41
N ALA A 316 0.26 8.77 20.54
CA ALA A 316 1.00 9.98 20.89
C ALA A 316 2.00 10.37 19.78
N GLU A 317 2.75 9.40 19.26
CA GLU A 317 3.69 9.60 18.15
C GLU A 317 3.00 10.11 16.87
N LEU A 318 1.84 9.55 16.50
CA LEU A 318 1.12 9.99 15.30
C LEU A 318 0.55 11.40 15.45
N LYS A 319 0.14 11.80 16.67
CA LYS A 319 -0.32 13.15 16.96
C LYS A 319 0.78 14.19 16.78
N GLU A 320 2.04 13.86 17.08
CA GLU A 320 3.17 14.79 16.95
C GLU A 320 3.42 15.25 15.50
N VAL A 321 3.00 14.46 14.52
CA VAL A 321 3.24 14.71 13.08
C VAL A 321 1.95 14.89 12.27
N ARG A 322 0.80 15.01 12.94
CA ARG A 322 -0.54 14.93 12.34
C ARG A 322 -0.84 15.93 11.21
N ASN A 323 -0.16 17.08 11.19
CA ASN A 323 -0.35 18.13 10.17
C ASN A 323 0.73 18.12 9.07
N CYS A 324 1.76 17.26 9.16
CA CYS A 324 2.91 17.32 8.26
C CYS A 324 2.55 16.98 6.82
N HIS A 325 1.85 15.87 6.57
CA HIS A 325 1.46 15.49 5.20
C HIS A 325 0.56 16.55 4.55
N ALA A 326 -0.52 16.94 5.22
CA ALA A 326 -1.46 17.93 4.72
C ALA A 326 -0.83 19.30 4.39
N SER A 327 0.33 19.62 4.99
CA SER A 327 1.08 20.84 4.68
C SER A 327 1.59 20.91 3.24
N PHE A 328 1.86 19.76 2.60
CA PHE A 328 2.37 19.68 1.24
C PHE A 328 1.32 20.02 0.18
N HIS A 329 0.04 20.09 0.55
CA HIS A 329 -1.01 20.60 -0.33
C HIS A 329 -0.81 22.08 -0.71
N PHE A 330 -0.03 22.83 0.09
CA PHE A 330 0.34 24.22 -0.21
C PHE A 330 1.59 24.32 -1.11
N GLY A 331 2.15 23.20 -1.55
CA GLY A 331 3.38 23.10 -2.33
C GLY A 331 4.56 22.59 -1.51
N PHE A 332 5.60 22.13 -2.21
CA PHE A 332 6.76 21.46 -1.63
C PHE A 332 7.49 22.28 -0.58
N LEU A 333 7.90 23.51 -0.91
CA LEU A 333 8.69 24.35 -0.01
C LEU A 333 7.87 24.83 1.21
N PRO A 334 6.63 25.34 1.05
CA PRO A 334 5.75 25.63 2.19
C PRO A 334 5.50 24.41 3.08
N GLY A 335 5.26 23.24 2.48
CA GLY A 335 5.04 22.00 3.21
C GLY A 335 6.27 21.54 3.99
N LEU A 336 7.45 21.61 3.37
CA LEU A 336 8.72 21.28 4.03
C LEU A 336 9.01 22.23 5.20
N ALA A 337 8.83 23.54 5.00
CA ALA A 337 9.05 24.54 6.04
C ALA A 337 8.09 24.34 7.22
N TYR A 338 6.81 24.12 6.94
CA TYR A 338 5.82 23.85 7.98
C TYR A 338 6.08 22.53 8.69
N SER A 339 6.37 21.45 7.97
CA SER A 339 6.69 20.15 8.55
C SER A 339 7.93 20.21 9.44
N GLY A 340 8.95 20.98 9.03
CA GLY A 340 10.11 21.30 9.87
C GLY A 340 9.70 22.02 11.15
N LEU A 341 8.89 23.08 11.07
CA LEU A 341 8.39 23.81 12.24
C LEU A 341 7.55 22.92 13.17
N SER A 342 6.59 22.19 12.60
CA SER A 342 5.63 21.34 13.32
C SER A 342 6.36 20.19 14.00
N ALA A 343 7.10 19.35 13.26
CA ALA A 343 7.73 18.16 13.82
C ALA A 343 8.95 18.46 14.70
N HIS A 344 9.70 19.55 14.43
CA HIS A 344 10.90 19.88 15.21
C HIS A 344 10.58 20.72 16.46
N LEU A 345 9.73 21.75 16.32
CA LEU A 345 9.47 22.73 17.38
C LEU A 345 8.13 22.50 18.11
N LEU A 346 7.02 22.43 17.38
CA LEU A 346 5.67 22.43 17.97
C LEU A 346 5.25 21.04 18.47
N ARG A 347 5.77 19.98 17.86
CA ARG A 347 5.52 18.55 18.15
C ARG A 347 4.02 18.24 18.23
N GLY A 348 3.25 18.67 17.23
CA GLY A 348 1.82 18.39 17.15
C GLY A 348 0.94 19.18 18.13
N ARG A 349 1.50 20.18 18.85
CA ARG A 349 0.77 21.00 19.84
C ARG A 349 0.07 22.21 19.22
N GLU A 350 -0.05 22.27 17.91
CA GLU A 350 -0.78 23.33 17.24
C GLU A 350 -2.26 23.31 17.65
N PRO A 351 -2.89 24.48 17.92
CA PRO A 351 -4.32 24.55 18.23
C PRO A 351 -5.22 24.40 16.99
N TRP A 352 -4.71 23.84 15.89
CA TRP A 352 -5.44 23.60 14.65
C TRP A 352 -5.10 22.25 14.02
N THR A 353 -5.91 21.87 13.04
CA THR A 353 -5.75 20.65 12.25
C THR A 353 -6.05 20.96 10.80
N TRP A 354 -5.25 20.39 9.89
CA TRP A 354 -5.54 20.40 8.46
C TRP A 354 -6.12 19.07 8.03
N LYS A 355 -7.04 19.14 7.07
CA LYS A 355 -7.72 17.97 6.51
C LYS A 355 -7.26 17.74 5.07
N ALA A 356 -7.19 16.47 4.68
CA ALA A 356 -6.98 16.07 3.31
C ALA A 356 -8.21 16.34 2.44
N GLY A 357 -9.41 16.11 2.99
CA GLY A 357 -10.69 16.55 2.44
C GLY A 357 -11.26 15.72 1.29
N ARG A 358 -10.44 15.23 0.36
CA ARG A 358 -10.88 14.38 -0.76
C ARG A 358 -9.98 13.14 -0.94
N PRO A 359 -10.54 11.98 -1.36
CA PRO A 359 -9.76 10.79 -1.70
C PRO A 359 -8.68 11.06 -2.75
N ASP A 360 -7.63 10.24 -2.76
CA ASP A 360 -6.48 10.42 -3.66
C ASP A 360 -6.82 10.27 -5.14
N ALA A 361 -7.77 9.38 -5.50
CA ALA A 361 -8.30 9.26 -6.86
C ALA A 361 -8.84 10.59 -7.40
N GLU A 362 -9.58 11.33 -6.58
CA GLU A 362 -10.26 12.59 -6.95
C GLU A 362 -9.31 13.79 -7.09
N LYS A 363 -8.04 13.64 -6.70
CA LYS A 363 -7.03 14.69 -6.82
C LYS A 363 -6.37 14.72 -8.19
N THR A 364 -6.51 13.66 -8.98
CA THR A 364 -6.01 13.61 -10.36
C THR A 364 -6.74 14.64 -11.22
N GLN A 365 -5.99 15.46 -11.93
CA GLN A 365 -6.52 16.48 -12.85
C GLN A 365 -6.43 16.00 -14.31
N GLU A 366 -7.18 16.66 -15.20
CA GLU A 366 -7.26 16.25 -16.60
C GLU A 366 -5.90 16.35 -17.29
N SER A 367 -5.64 15.43 -18.21
CA SER A 367 -4.36 15.33 -18.91
C SER A 367 -4.08 16.52 -19.83
N ALA A 368 -5.09 17.32 -20.17
CA ALA A 368 -4.95 18.55 -20.95
C ALA A 368 -4.23 19.66 -20.18
N ASP A 369 -4.25 19.63 -18.84
CA ASP A 369 -3.62 20.62 -17.98
C ASP A 369 -2.13 20.31 -17.72
N PHE A 370 -1.63 19.18 -18.23
CA PHE A 370 -0.25 18.71 -17.99
C PHE A 370 0.44 18.34 -19.30
N SER A 371 1.77 18.44 -19.29
CA SER A 371 2.60 17.89 -20.35
C SER A 371 3.02 16.46 -20.01
N PRO A 372 3.01 15.52 -20.98
CA PRO A 372 3.63 14.21 -20.80
C PRO A 372 5.09 14.32 -20.33
N ILE A 373 5.48 13.43 -19.41
CA ILE A 373 6.85 13.38 -18.90
C ILE A 373 7.67 12.47 -19.80
N ASP A 374 8.77 12.99 -20.35
CA ASP A 374 9.73 12.21 -21.11
C ASP A 374 10.67 11.47 -20.15
N TYR A 375 10.44 10.17 -19.98
CA TYR A 375 11.25 9.32 -19.13
C TYR A 375 12.39 8.70 -19.95
N PRO A 376 13.65 8.75 -19.47
CA PRO A 376 14.76 8.16 -20.19
C PRO A 376 14.58 6.64 -20.34
N PRO A 377 15.06 6.05 -21.45
CA PRO A 377 15.08 4.60 -21.61
C PRO A 377 15.98 3.97 -20.53
N PRO A 378 15.64 2.75 -20.05
CA PRO A 378 16.48 2.05 -19.08
C PRO A 378 17.83 1.68 -19.71
N ASP A 379 18.91 1.83 -18.94
CA ASP A 379 20.29 1.46 -19.32
C ASP A 379 20.58 -0.04 -19.21
N GLY A 380 19.68 -0.81 -18.56
CA GLY A 380 19.84 -2.25 -18.32
C GLY A 380 20.88 -2.58 -17.24
N VAL A 381 21.50 -1.57 -16.63
CA VAL A 381 22.51 -1.71 -15.59
C VAL A 381 21.97 -1.21 -14.26
N LEU A 382 21.74 0.09 -14.12
CA LEU A 382 21.15 0.70 -12.91
C LEU A 382 19.64 0.81 -13.00
N SER A 383 19.08 0.84 -14.20
CA SER A 383 17.67 1.05 -14.49
C SER A 383 17.14 -0.01 -15.45
N PHE A 384 15.88 -0.43 -15.26
CA PHE A 384 15.32 -1.58 -15.95
C PHE A 384 13.94 -1.29 -16.54
N ASP A 385 13.61 -1.99 -17.62
CA ASP A 385 12.22 -2.10 -18.07
C ASP A 385 11.34 -2.76 -16.99
N LEU A 386 10.07 -2.33 -16.92
CA LEU A 386 9.14 -2.75 -15.88
C LEU A 386 8.91 -4.27 -15.88
N LEU A 387 8.64 -4.88 -17.03
CA LEU A 387 8.31 -6.31 -17.07
C LEU A 387 9.55 -7.17 -16.81
N THR A 388 10.72 -6.72 -17.26
CA THR A 388 12.00 -7.38 -16.93
C THR A 388 12.26 -7.35 -15.42
N ASN A 389 12.00 -6.21 -14.78
CA ASN A 389 12.21 -6.07 -13.34
C ASN A 389 11.13 -6.81 -12.52
N LEU A 390 9.89 -6.86 -13.03
CA LEU A 390 8.77 -7.54 -12.41
C LEU A 390 9.08 -9.02 -12.17
N GLN A 391 9.83 -9.68 -13.06
CA GLN A 391 10.26 -11.07 -12.86
C GLN A 391 11.02 -11.28 -11.54
N ARG A 392 11.75 -10.26 -11.04
CA ARG A 392 12.45 -10.29 -9.75
C ARG A 392 11.53 -10.19 -8.53
N SER A 393 10.24 -9.96 -8.72
CA SER A 393 9.24 -10.07 -7.64
C SER A 393 8.78 -11.51 -7.40
N GLY A 394 9.10 -12.42 -8.33
CA GLY A 394 8.60 -13.80 -8.32
C GLY A 394 7.07 -13.89 -8.38
N VAL A 395 6.39 -12.84 -8.88
CA VAL A 395 4.93 -12.82 -8.97
C VAL A 395 4.41 -13.95 -9.84
N TYR A 396 3.39 -14.64 -9.33
CA TYR A 396 2.73 -15.73 -10.04
C TYR A 396 1.26 -15.82 -9.63
N HIS A 397 0.41 -16.18 -10.58
CA HIS A 397 -0.98 -16.54 -10.35
C HIS A 397 -1.31 -17.72 -11.27
N GLU A 398 -2.23 -18.59 -10.87
CA GLU A 398 -2.84 -19.55 -11.80
C GLU A 398 -3.52 -18.78 -12.94
N ASP A 399 -3.19 -19.11 -14.19
CA ASP A 399 -3.64 -18.37 -15.38
C ASP A 399 -5.14 -18.56 -15.62
N ASP A 400 -5.65 -19.76 -15.35
CA ASP A 400 -7.05 -20.09 -15.57
C ASP A 400 -7.89 -19.88 -14.30
N GLN A 401 -7.79 -18.73 -13.65
CA GLN A 401 -8.63 -18.37 -12.51
C GLN A 401 -9.45 -17.10 -12.80
N PRO A 402 -10.57 -16.87 -12.10
CA PRO A 402 -11.31 -15.63 -12.25
C PRO A 402 -10.44 -14.43 -11.85
N SER A 403 -10.33 -13.44 -12.74
CA SER A 403 -9.55 -12.23 -12.45
C SER A 403 -10.00 -11.61 -11.12
N HIS A 404 -9.01 -11.34 -10.26
CA HIS A 404 -9.20 -10.69 -8.98
C HIS A 404 -9.28 -9.16 -9.11
N LEU A 405 -9.11 -8.65 -10.32
CA LEU A 405 -9.22 -7.25 -10.72
C LEU A 405 -10.34 -7.12 -11.74
N ARG A 406 -11.48 -6.56 -11.34
CA ARG A 406 -12.65 -6.45 -12.22
C ARG A 406 -13.11 -5.01 -12.29
N VAL A 407 -13.52 -4.59 -13.48
CA VAL A 407 -14.29 -3.35 -13.64
C VAL A 407 -15.64 -3.58 -12.98
N LYS A 408 -16.06 -2.64 -12.13
CA LYS A 408 -17.39 -2.63 -11.53
C LYS A 408 -18.43 -2.53 -12.65
N GLU A 409 -19.52 -3.29 -12.57
CA GLU A 409 -20.52 -3.37 -13.64
C GLU A 409 -21.11 -1.99 -13.96
N GLU A 410 -21.42 -1.22 -12.91
CA GLU A 410 -21.90 0.15 -12.99
C GLU A 410 -20.87 1.15 -13.58
N SER A 411 -19.61 0.74 -13.70
CA SER A 411 -18.49 1.58 -14.17
C SER A 411 -17.88 1.08 -15.49
N ALA A 412 -18.59 0.23 -16.25
CA ALA A 412 -18.06 -0.37 -17.49
C ALA A 412 -17.60 0.65 -18.54
N HIS A 413 -18.19 1.84 -18.57
CA HIS A 413 -17.85 2.93 -19.50
C HIS A 413 -16.60 3.73 -19.06
N VAL A 414 -16.28 3.73 -17.77
CA VAL A 414 -15.27 4.61 -17.16
C VAL A 414 -13.86 4.41 -17.72
N PRO A 415 -13.35 3.19 -17.99
CA PRO A 415 -11.98 3.02 -18.50
C PRO A 415 -11.71 3.85 -19.76
N VAL A 416 -12.54 3.71 -20.79
CA VAL A 416 -12.29 4.38 -22.08
C VAL A 416 -12.80 5.82 -22.05
N GLU A 417 -14.02 6.06 -21.58
CA GLU A 417 -14.69 7.36 -21.72
C GLU A 417 -14.19 8.40 -20.72
N GLU A 418 -13.73 7.96 -19.56
CA GLU A 418 -13.27 8.85 -18.48
C GLU A 418 -11.76 8.71 -18.27
N SER A 419 -11.27 7.52 -17.93
CA SER A 419 -9.85 7.29 -17.57
C SER A 419 -8.91 7.59 -18.74
N LEU A 420 -9.11 6.94 -19.88
CA LEU A 420 -8.28 7.14 -21.07
C LEU A 420 -8.47 8.53 -21.65
N ARG A 421 -9.72 8.96 -21.84
CA ARG A 421 -10.02 10.20 -22.56
C ARG A 421 -9.67 11.47 -21.79
N LYS A 422 -9.99 11.55 -20.49
CA LYS A 422 -9.78 12.76 -19.69
C LYS A 422 -8.44 12.76 -18.96
N TYR A 423 -7.97 11.58 -18.56
CA TYR A 423 -6.76 11.44 -17.73
C TYR A 423 -5.61 10.74 -18.46
N ALA A 424 -5.73 10.47 -19.77
CA ALA A 424 -4.72 9.76 -20.56
C ALA A 424 -4.35 8.37 -19.99
N GLY A 425 -5.30 7.68 -19.34
CA GLY A 425 -5.17 6.31 -18.84
C GLY A 425 -4.04 6.15 -17.79
N PRO A 426 -4.13 6.82 -16.63
CA PRO A 426 -3.07 6.86 -15.61
C PRO A 426 -2.73 5.47 -15.01
N GLU A 427 -3.64 4.50 -15.08
CA GLU A 427 -3.47 3.13 -14.63
C GLU A 427 -2.37 2.36 -15.37
N GLN A 428 -2.04 2.77 -16.60
CA GLN A 428 -0.88 2.27 -17.34
C GLN A 428 0.45 2.77 -16.76
N ARG A 429 0.41 3.81 -15.91
CA ARG A 429 1.60 4.47 -15.35
C ARG A 429 1.76 4.23 -13.86
N PHE A 430 0.69 4.36 -13.08
CA PHE A 430 0.77 4.14 -11.64
C PHE A 430 0.91 2.68 -11.26
N CYS A 431 0.46 1.76 -12.12
CA CYS A 431 0.55 0.33 -11.85
C CYS A 431 2.02 -0.12 -11.87
N PRO A 432 2.58 -0.57 -10.73
CA PRO A 432 3.99 -0.96 -10.65
C PRO A 432 4.25 -2.37 -11.23
N ALA A 433 3.35 -2.88 -12.07
CA ALA A 433 3.42 -4.24 -12.61
C ALA A 433 2.85 -4.38 -14.03
N GLY A 434 2.46 -3.29 -14.70
CA GLY A 434 1.98 -3.36 -16.08
C GLY A 434 0.72 -4.21 -16.25
N VAL A 435 -0.19 -4.16 -15.28
CA VAL A 435 -1.44 -4.93 -15.29
C VAL A 435 -2.44 -4.36 -16.30
N TYR A 436 -2.49 -3.04 -16.46
CA TYR A 436 -3.49 -2.35 -17.25
C TYR A 436 -2.89 -1.83 -18.55
N GLU A 437 -3.50 -2.13 -19.68
CA GLU A 437 -3.07 -1.69 -21.01
C GLU A 437 -4.29 -1.35 -21.88
N TYR A 438 -4.19 -0.29 -22.68
CA TYR A 438 -5.20 0.03 -23.70
C TYR A 438 -4.73 -0.41 -25.08
N VAL A 439 -5.33 -1.48 -25.60
CA VAL A 439 -5.02 -2.04 -26.93
C VAL A 439 -6.07 -1.61 -27.96
N PRO A 440 -5.74 -1.53 -29.27
CA PRO A 440 -6.72 -1.30 -30.32
C PRO A 440 -7.85 -2.35 -30.28
N ASP A 441 -9.07 -1.92 -30.57
CA ASP A 441 -10.23 -2.82 -30.67
C ASP A 441 -10.34 -3.39 -32.09
N GLU A 442 -9.98 -4.66 -32.26
CA GLU A 442 -9.87 -5.33 -33.57
C GLU A 442 -11.23 -5.79 -34.14
N GLU A 443 -12.27 -5.97 -33.31
CA GLU A 443 -13.59 -6.53 -33.72
C GLU A 443 -14.41 -5.60 -34.64
N GLU A 444 -14.11 -4.29 -34.71
CA GLU A 444 -14.81 -3.34 -35.60
C GLU A 444 -14.09 -3.06 -36.93
N GLN A 445 -12.92 -3.67 -37.18
CA GLN A 445 -12.19 -3.44 -38.44
C GLN A 445 -12.77 -4.20 -39.64
N GLU A 446 -13.59 -5.24 -39.45
CA GLU A 446 -14.09 -6.07 -40.56
C GLU A 446 -15.32 -5.47 -41.30
N ASP A 447 -15.98 -4.44 -40.76
CA ASP A 447 -17.32 -4.01 -41.25
C ASP A 447 -17.37 -2.58 -41.84
N ARG A 448 -16.22 -1.98 -42.20
CA ARG A 448 -16.20 -0.65 -42.86
C ARG A 448 -15.39 -0.70 -44.15
N GLY A 449 -16.11 -0.76 -45.27
CA GLY A 449 -15.56 -0.65 -46.61
C GLY A 449 -14.89 0.69 -46.88
N ASP A 450 -13.96 0.65 -47.82
CA ASP A 450 -13.14 1.74 -48.32
C ASP A 450 -14.00 2.93 -48.78
N ASP A 451 -14.06 4.02 -48.02
CA ASP A 451 -14.21 5.38 -48.54
C ASP A 451 -13.92 6.43 -47.44
N GLU A 452 -13.07 7.41 -47.80
CA GLU A 452 -12.76 8.66 -47.09
C GLU A 452 -11.75 8.66 -45.93
N ALA A 453 -10.49 8.90 -46.30
CA ALA A 453 -9.44 9.38 -45.42
C ALA A 453 -9.68 10.84 -45.00
N HIS A 454 -10.17 11.07 -43.78
CA HIS A 454 -9.80 12.18 -42.88
C HIS A 454 -10.45 11.95 -41.51
N ALA A 455 -9.61 11.89 -40.46
CA ALA A 455 -9.93 11.56 -39.07
C ALA A 455 -10.31 10.09 -38.84
N LEU A 456 -9.33 9.28 -38.42
CA LEU A 456 -9.62 8.22 -37.46
C LEU A 456 -10.55 8.86 -36.42
N ILE A 457 -11.77 8.37 -36.28
CA ILE A 457 -12.44 8.44 -34.98
C ILE A 457 -11.43 7.78 -34.05
N GLU A 458 -10.67 8.58 -33.28
CA GLU A 458 -9.45 8.14 -32.58
C GLU A 458 -9.66 6.74 -32.00
N GLY A 459 -8.93 5.77 -32.58
CA GLY A 459 -9.31 4.36 -32.63
C GLY A 459 -9.84 3.84 -31.30
N LYS A 460 -11.00 3.18 -31.36
CA LYS A 460 -11.57 2.49 -30.20
C LYS A 460 -10.48 1.61 -29.59
N LYS A 461 -10.13 1.89 -28.34
CA LYS A 461 -9.23 1.07 -27.54
C LYS A 461 -10.05 0.35 -26.48
N LYS A 462 -9.64 -0.86 -26.14
CA LYS A 462 -10.19 -1.60 -25.01
C LYS A 462 -9.14 -1.76 -23.91
N LEU A 463 -9.61 -1.72 -22.66
CA LEU A 463 -8.77 -2.03 -21.51
C LEU A 463 -8.55 -3.55 -21.44
N VAL A 464 -7.29 -3.96 -21.44
CA VAL A 464 -6.84 -5.32 -21.11
C VAL A 464 -6.28 -5.34 -19.69
N ILE A 465 -6.69 -6.33 -18.90
CA ILE A 465 -6.25 -6.52 -17.52
C ILE A 465 -5.43 -7.81 -17.42
N ASN A 466 -4.11 -7.67 -17.35
CA ASN A 466 -3.13 -8.72 -17.15
C ASN A 466 -2.99 -9.05 -15.64
N ALA A 467 -4.05 -9.60 -15.05
CA ALA A 467 -4.14 -9.84 -13.60
C ALA A 467 -3.02 -10.73 -13.03
N GLN A 468 -2.44 -11.62 -13.85
CA GLN A 468 -1.33 -12.49 -13.49
C GLN A 468 -0.06 -11.73 -13.05
N ASN A 469 0.10 -10.48 -13.48
CA ASN A 469 1.24 -9.63 -13.12
C ASN A 469 1.07 -8.96 -11.73
N CYS A 470 -0.10 -9.04 -11.11
CA CYS A 470 -0.43 -8.19 -9.96
C CYS A 470 0.42 -8.48 -8.71
N VAL A 471 1.23 -7.52 -8.27
CA VAL A 471 2.03 -7.64 -7.03
C VAL A 471 1.27 -7.30 -5.74
N HIS A 472 -0.06 -7.23 -5.82
CA HIS A 472 -0.98 -6.94 -4.71
C HIS A 472 -0.69 -5.61 -4.00
N CYS A 473 -0.13 -4.64 -4.74
CA CYS A 473 0.25 -3.36 -4.15
C CYS A 473 -0.93 -2.55 -3.59
N LYS A 474 -2.15 -2.78 -4.09
CA LYS A 474 -3.42 -2.06 -3.85
C LYS A 474 -3.51 -0.65 -4.45
N CYS A 475 -2.52 -0.19 -5.22
CA CYS A 475 -2.54 1.15 -5.85
C CYS A 475 -3.78 1.39 -6.72
N CYS A 476 -4.20 0.40 -7.52
CA CYS A 476 -5.38 0.51 -8.37
C CYS A 476 -6.68 0.62 -7.59
N SER A 477 -6.76 0.12 -6.36
CA SER A 477 -7.93 0.32 -5.50
C SER A 477 -7.97 1.70 -4.83
N ILE A 478 -6.97 2.57 -5.08
CA ILE A 478 -6.83 3.88 -4.43
C ILE A 478 -6.76 5.02 -5.44
N LYS A 479 -5.98 4.88 -6.51
CA LYS A 479 -5.67 5.96 -7.46
C LYS A 479 -6.47 5.90 -8.77
N MET A 480 -7.22 4.83 -8.98
CA MET A 480 -8.01 4.66 -10.20
C MET A 480 -9.10 5.74 -10.29
N PRO A 481 -9.26 6.45 -11.42
CA PRO A 481 -10.35 7.41 -11.59
C PRO A 481 -11.70 6.77 -11.25
N GLN A 482 -12.52 7.46 -10.45
CA GLN A 482 -13.81 6.98 -9.95
C GLN A 482 -13.78 5.60 -9.25
N GLU A 483 -12.59 5.11 -8.88
CA GLU A 483 -12.38 3.81 -8.25
C GLU A 483 -13.09 2.66 -9.00
N TYR A 484 -13.08 2.67 -10.33
CA TYR A 484 -13.86 1.73 -11.15
C TYR A 484 -13.39 0.26 -11.04
N ILE A 485 -12.22 -0.03 -10.45
CA ILE A 485 -11.73 -1.38 -10.20
C ILE A 485 -12.14 -1.87 -8.81
N LYS A 486 -12.77 -3.05 -8.79
CA LYS A 486 -12.92 -3.86 -7.58
C LYS A 486 -11.72 -4.80 -7.45
N TRP A 487 -10.88 -4.58 -6.43
CA TRP A 487 -9.79 -5.48 -6.07
C TRP A 487 -10.31 -6.51 -5.06
N THR A 488 -10.19 -7.79 -5.42
CA THR A 488 -10.48 -8.93 -4.54
C THR A 488 -9.21 -9.76 -4.34
N VAL A 489 -9.16 -10.62 -3.33
CA VAL A 489 -8.03 -11.55 -3.14
C VAL A 489 -8.08 -12.62 -4.24
N PRO A 490 -7.00 -12.97 -4.96
CA PRO A 490 -6.98 -14.12 -5.87
C PRO A 490 -7.05 -15.45 -5.10
N GLU A 491 -6.99 -16.58 -5.83
CA GLU A 491 -6.74 -17.88 -5.19
C GLU A 491 -5.49 -17.81 -4.29
N GLY A 492 -5.59 -18.48 -3.16
CA GLY A 492 -4.55 -18.49 -2.14
C GLY A 492 -3.20 -18.99 -2.67
N GLY A 493 -2.11 -18.33 -2.29
CA GLY A 493 -0.76 -18.63 -2.80
C GLY A 493 -0.37 -17.88 -4.08
N GLY A 494 -1.33 -17.27 -4.79
CA GLY A 494 -1.03 -16.32 -5.86
C GLY A 494 -0.52 -14.98 -5.33
N GLY A 495 0.29 -14.28 -6.11
CA GLY A 495 0.87 -12.97 -5.76
C GLY A 495 2.40 -12.96 -5.78
N PRO A 496 3.02 -11.93 -5.18
CA PRO A 496 4.47 -11.78 -5.16
C PRO A 496 5.15 -12.81 -4.25
N GLN A 497 6.35 -13.25 -4.63
CA GLN A 497 7.23 -14.10 -3.84
C GLN A 497 8.46 -13.30 -3.40
N TYR A 498 8.33 -12.54 -2.31
CA TYR A 498 9.39 -11.65 -1.84
C TYR A 498 10.35 -12.36 -0.87
N PRO A 499 11.58 -12.74 -1.28
CA PRO A 499 12.48 -13.51 -0.41
C PRO A 499 13.15 -12.64 0.68
N ILE A 500 13.51 -11.40 0.33
CA ILE A 500 14.38 -10.50 1.13
C ILE A 500 13.86 -9.05 1.23
N MET A 501 12.61 -8.80 0.84
CA MET A 501 12.00 -7.47 0.89
C MET A 501 11.76 -6.96 2.31
#